data_AF-A0A341B2F7-F1
#
_entry.id   AF-A0A341B2F7-F1
#
_cell.length_a   1.000
_cell.length_b   1.000
_cell.length_c   1.000
_cell.angle_alpha   90.00
_cell.angle_beta   90.00
_cell.angle_gamma   90.00
#
_symmetry.space_group_name_H-M   'P 1'
#
loop_
_entity.id
_entity.type
_entity.pdbx_description
1 polymer ?
#
loop_
_entity_poly.entity_id
_entity_poly.type
_entity_poly.pdbx_seq_one_letter_code
_entity_poly.pdbx_strand_id
1 'polypeptide(L)'
;MGSKAKKRVVLPTRPAPPTVEQILEDVRGAPAEDLVFTAVAREDPPAPSGRAEDTEAQREQLYQQSRVYVATNQRLWRAGAQLKQQREELWRAREELEQEVSHVGQVALPGTAAATFLG
;
A
#
# COMPACT_ATOMS: atom_id res chain seq x y z
N MET A 1 -25.62 71.74 -31.32
CA MET A 1 -24.73 72.11 -30.20
C MET A 1 -25.52 71.87 -28.91
N GLY A 2 -25.53 70.69 -28.28
CA GLY A 2 -24.46 70.07 -27.46
C GLY A 2 -24.48 70.71 -26.05
N SER A 3 -24.71 70.07 -24.90
CA SER A 3 -24.68 68.67 -24.48
C SER A 3 -25.43 68.57 -23.13
N LYS A 4 -26.20 67.50 -22.89
CA LYS A 4 -26.83 67.25 -21.57
C LYS A 4 -25.73 66.86 -20.56
N ALA A 5 -25.56 67.65 -19.51
CA ALA A 5 -24.61 67.36 -18.43
C ALA A 5 -25.00 66.06 -17.70
N LYS A 6 -24.17 65.02 -17.80
CA LYS A 6 -24.29 63.79 -17.01
C LYS A 6 -23.92 64.11 -15.55
N LYS A 7 -24.90 64.08 -14.65
CA LYS A 7 -24.64 64.11 -13.20
C LYS A 7 -23.75 62.90 -12.87
N ARG A 8 -22.47 63.16 -12.59
CA ARG A 8 -21.53 62.15 -12.12
C ARG A 8 -22.06 61.67 -10.76
N VAL A 9 -22.52 60.43 -10.70
CA VAL A 9 -22.80 59.76 -9.43
C VAL A 9 -21.44 59.60 -8.74
N VAL A 10 -21.17 60.48 -7.77
CA VAL A 10 -19.96 60.38 -6.94
C VAL A 10 -20.22 59.29 -5.92
N LEU A 11 -19.53 58.16 -6.07
CA LEU A 11 -19.58 57.10 -5.07
C LEU A 11 -18.99 57.63 -3.76
N PRO A 12 -19.55 57.26 -2.60
CA PRO A 12 -18.96 57.59 -1.31
C PRO A 12 -17.53 57.05 -1.26
N THR A 13 -16.64 57.81 -0.62
CA THR A 13 -15.24 57.41 -0.45
C THR A 13 -15.16 56.21 0.48
N ARG A 14 -14.24 55.29 0.19
CA ARG A 14 -13.96 54.14 1.06
C ARG A 14 -13.55 54.67 2.45
N PRO A 15 -14.04 54.07 3.55
CA PRO A 15 -13.54 54.39 4.87
C PRO A 15 -12.05 54.10 4.97
N ALA A 16 -11.36 54.81 5.87
CA ALA A 16 -9.98 54.51 6.21
C ALA A 16 -9.89 53.05 6.73
N PRO A 17 -8.78 52.34 6.44
CA PRO A 17 -8.54 51.05 7.07
C PRO A 17 -8.44 51.20 8.60
N PRO A 18 -8.78 50.15 9.36
CA PRO A 18 -8.69 50.18 10.82
C PRO A 18 -7.26 50.40 11.28
N THR A 19 -7.09 50.98 12.48
CA THR A 19 -5.78 51.13 13.09
C THR A 19 -5.34 49.84 13.80
N VAL A 20 -4.05 49.71 14.09
CA VAL A 20 -3.50 48.54 14.78
C VAL A 20 -4.14 48.36 16.15
N GLU A 21 -4.41 49.45 16.85
CA GLU A 21 -5.02 49.44 18.19
C GLU A 21 -6.43 48.85 18.16
N GLN A 22 -7.22 49.20 17.14
CA GLN A 22 -8.58 48.68 16.94
C GLN A 22 -8.55 47.17 16.65
N ILE A 23 -7.61 46.73 15.81
CA ILE A 23 -7.43 45.30 15.51
C ILE A 23 -7.07 44.53 16.79
N LEU A 24 -6.18 45.08 17.62
CA LEU A 24 -5.77 44.43 18.87
C LEU A 24 -6.89 44.44 19.94
N GLU A 25 -7.76 45.44 19.94
CA GLU A 25 -8.96 45.46 20.76
C GLU A 25 -9.92 44.35 20.35
N ASP A 26 -10.21 44.24 19.05
CA ASP A 26 -11.07 43.18 18.49
C ASP A 26 -10.52 41.78 18.81
N VAL A 27 -9.20 41.57 18.65
CA VAL A 27 -8.54 40.29 18.97
C VAL A 27 -8.65 39.95 20.46
N ARG A 28 -8.52 40.95 21.35
CA ARG A 28 -8.65 40.72 22.81
C ARG A 28 -10.09 40.50 23.25
N GLY A 29 -11.04 41.09 22.54
CA GLY A 29 -12.47 40.94 22.79
C GLY A 29 -13.07 39.66 22.21
N ALA A 30 -12.35 38.98 21.30
CA ALA A 30 -12.81 37.74 20.68
C ALA A 30 -12.92 36.59 21.71
N PRO A 31 -13.95 35.73 21.60
CA PRO A 31 -14.09 34.57 22.47
C PRO A 31 -12.98 33.55 22.21
N ALA A 32 -12.61 32.79 23.24
CA ALA A 32 -11.54 31.80 23.15
C ALA A 32 -11.86 30.68 22.13
N GLU A 33 -13.15 30.43 21.87
CA GLU A 33 -13.65 29.42 20.95
C GLU A 33 -13.88 29.96 19.52
N ASP A 34 -13.48 31.20 19.23
CA ASP A 34 -13.63 31.78 17.90
C ASP A 34 -12.90 30.91 16.85
N LEU A 35 -13.65 30.50 15.83
CA LEU A 35 -13.17 29.62 14.77
C LEU A 35 -12.01 30.25 13.98
N VAL A 36 -11.95 31.58 13.87
CA VAL A 36 -10.85 32.27 13.17
C VAL A 36 -9.52 32.01 13.89
N PHE A 37 -9.53 31.92 15.22
CA PHE A 37 -8.33 31.73 16.04
C PHE A 37 -8.10 30.25 16.41
N THR A 38 -9.17 29.44 16.50
CA THR A 38 -9.07 28.01 16.86
C THR A 38 -8.89 27.08 15.67
N ALA A 39 -9.29 27.46 14.45
CA ALA A 39 -9.07 26.64 13.26
C ALA A 39 -7.57 26.36 13.03
N VAL A 40 -6.72 27.36 13.25
CA VAL A 40 -5.26 27.23 13.13
C VAL A 40 -4.70 26.30 14.23
N ALA A 41 -5.20 26.41 15.46
CA ALA A 41 -4.82 25.54 16.57
C ALA A 41 -5.31 24.08 16.43
N ARG A 42 -6.27 23.83 15.53
CA ARG A 42 -6.78 22.48 15.22
C ARG A 42 -5.96 21.79 14.13
N GLU A 43 -5.30 22.57 13.27
CA GLU A 43 -4.36 22.07 12.26
C GLU A 43 -2.96 21.82 12.82
N ASP A 44 -2.55 22.57 13.86
CA ASP A 44 -1.37 22.27 14.64
C ASP A 44 -1.72 21.27 15.75
N PRO A 45 -1.41 19.97 15.61
CA PRO A 45 -1.54 19.06 16.75
C PRO A 45 -0.68 19.62 17.89
N PRO A 46 -1.14 19.58 19.16
CA PRO A 46 -0.28 19.97 20.28
C PRO A 46 1.02 19.19 20.14
N ALA A 47 2.13 19.90 20.00
CA ALA A 47 3.45 19.29 19.88
C ALA A 47 3.56 18.27 21.02
N PRO A 48 3.73 16.97 20.73
CA PRO A 48 3.68 15.98 21.78
C PRO A 48 4.94 16.15 22.63
N SER A 49 4.80 16.83 23.76
CA SER A 49 5.85 16.89 24.77
C SER A 49 6.10 15.45 25.26
N GLY A 50 7.23 14.88 24.84
CA GLY A 50 7.70 13.55 25.28
C GLY A 50 7.25 12.33 24.47
N ARG A 51 6.44 12.45 23.40
CA ARG A 51 5.96 11.26 22.62
C ARG A 51 6.65 11.04 21.27
N ALA A 52 7.50 11.97 20.83
CA ALA A 52 8.11 11.92 19.50
C ALA A 52 9.08 10.73 19.35
N GLU A 53 9.93 10.48 20.35
CA GLU A 53 10.90 9.37 20.36
C GLU A 53 10.20 8.00 20.38
N ASP A 54 9.13 7.86 21.18
CA ASP A 54 8.31 6.64 21.20
C ASP A 54 7.67 6.35 19.83
N THR A 55 7.25 7.39 19.10
CA THR A 55 6.70 7.22 17.75
C THR A 55 7.76 6.87 16.71
N GLU A 56 8.99 7.37 16.86
CA GLU A 56 10.10 7.03 15.96
C GLU A 56 10.60 5.60 16.20
N ALA A 57 10.77 5.22 17.47
CA ALA A 57 11.12 3.85 17.85
C ALA A 57 10.07 2.83 17.37
N GLN A 58 8.78 3.18 17.49
CA GLN A 58 7.69 2.34 16.97
C GLN A 58 7.72 2.23 15.44
N ARG A 59 8.01 3.31 14.72
CA ARG A 59 8.15 3.30 13.25
C ARG A 59 9.33 2.45 12.81
N GLU A 60 10.48 2.59 13.48
CA GLU A 60 11.66 1.78 13.22
C GLU A 60 11.38 0.29 13.47
N GLN A 61 10.69 -0.03 14.57
CA GLN A 61 10.27 -1.41 14.86
C GLN A 61 9.38 -2.00 13.75
N LEU A 62 8.39 -1.24 13.27
CA LEU A 62 7.52 -1.67 12.17
C LEU A 62 8.30 -1.86 10.87
N TYR A 63 9.26 -0.97 10.60
CA TYR A 63 10.13 -1.09 9.44
C TYR A 63 10.97 -2.37 9.49
N GLN A 64 11.60 -2.66 10.63
CA GLN A 64 12.36 -3.89 10.81
C GLN A 64 11.49 -5.14 10.69
N GLN A 65 10.27 -5.11 11.26
CA GLN A 65 9.31 -6.22 11.11
C GLN A 65 8.93 -6.44 9.65
N SER A 66 8.65 -5.37 8.91
CA SER A 66 8.37 -5.43 7.47
C SER A 66 9.53 -6.06 6.69
N ARG A 67 10.77 -5.66 6.99
CA ARG A 67 11.96 -6.25 6.35
C ARG A 67 12.10 -7.74 6.61
N VAL A 68 11.92 -8.17 7.85
CA VAL A 68 11.97 -9.60 8.23
C VAL A 68 10.87 -10.38 7.52
N TYR A 69 9.66 -9.84 7.47
CA TYR A 69 8.54 -10.43 6.76
C TYR A 69 8.84 -10.63 5.26
N VAL A 70 9.31 -9.57 4.59
CA VAL A 70 9.67 -9.63 3.16
C VAL A 70 10.77 -10.64 2.90
N ALA A 71 11.84 -10.66 3.70
CA ALA A 71 12.93 -11.61 3.56
C ALA A 71 12.46 -13.06 3.75
N THR A 72 11.57 -13.29 4.71
CA THR A 72 10.99 -14.61 4.99
C THR A 72 10.11 -15.06 3.84
N ASN A 73 9.23 -14.19 3.32
CA ASN A 73 8.40 -14.49 2.16
C ASN A 73 9.25 -14.83 0.92
N GLN A 74 10.33 -14.10 0.66
CA GLN A 74 11.24 -14.41 -0.44
C GLN A 74 11.91 -15.79 -0.30
N ARG A 75 12.19 -16.23 0.94
CA ARG A 75 12.69 -17.59 1.19
C ARG A 75 11.61 -18.64 0.92
N LEU A 76 10.39 -18.40 1.39
CA LEU A 76 9.25 -19.30 1.15
C LEU A 76 8.94 -19.45 -0.35
N TRP A 77 8.97 -18.36 -1.10
CA TRP A 77 8.78 -18.39 -2.56
C TRP A 77 9.84 -19.25 -3.25
N ARG A 78 11.10 -19.09 -2.89
CA ARG A 78 12.19 -19.90 -3.45
C ARG A 78 12.05 -21.38 -3.09
N ALA A 79 11.78 -21.70 -1.82
CA ALA A 79 11.56 -23.07 -1.39
C ALA A 79 10.35 -23.70 -2.11
N GLY A 80 9.25 -22.95 -2.25
CA GLY A 80 8.07 -23.40 -2.98
C GLY A 80 8.35 -23.65 -4.47
N ALA A 81 9.16 -22.81 -5.12
CA ALA A 81 9.59 -23.03 -6.49
C ALA A 81 10.46 -24.30 -6.63
N GLN A 82 11.41 -24.50 -5.71
CA GLN A 82 12.25 -25.71 -5.69
C GLN A 82 11.41 -26.98 -5.48
N LEU A 83 10.45 -26.97 -4.56
CA LEU A 83 9.56 -28.11 -4.33
C LEU A 83 8.71 -28.44 -5.56
N LYS A 84 8.21 -27.42 -6.28
CA LYS A 84 7.48 -27.64 -7.54
C LYS A 84 8.37 -28.32 -8.58
N GLN A 85 9.61 -27.86 -8.74
CA GLN A 85 10.57 -28.46 -9.66
C GLN A 85 10.86 -29.92 -9.28
N GLN A 86 11.19 -30.20 -8.01
CA GLN A 86 11.46 -31.56 -7.55
C GLN A 86 10.26 -32.50 -7.77
N ARG A 87 9.04 -32.01 -7.54
CA ARG A 87 7.82 -32.77 -7.82
C ARG A 87 7.70 -33.12 -9.30
N GLU A 88 8.01 -32.19 -10.21
CA GLU A 88 7.97 -32.44 -11.66
C GLU A 88 9.07 -33.41 -12.11
N GLU A 89 10.26 -33.35 -11.51
CA GLU A 89 11.32 -34.34 -11.72
C GLU A 89 10.89 -35.74 -11.26
N LEU A 90 10.28 -35.86 -10.08
CA LEU A 90 9.73 -37.13 -9.60
C LEU A 90 8.60 -37.67 -10.48
N TRP A 91 7.74 -36.79 -11.01
CA TRP A 91 6.70 -37.21 -11.95
C TRP A 91 7.29 -37.79 -13.24
N ARG A 92 8.31 -37.14 -13.81
CA ARG A 92 9.00 -37.67 -15.00
C ARG A 92 9.71 -38.99 -14.72
N ALA A 93 10.45 -39.07 -13.62
CA ALA A 93 11.11 -40.31 -13.21
C ALA A 93 10.13 -41.46 -12.99
N ARG A 94 8.93 -41.16 -12.46
CA ARG A 94 7.85 -42.14 -12.33
C ARG A 94 7.34 -42.62 -13.69
N GLU A 95 7.07 -41.71 -14.62
CA GLU A 95 6.61 -42.08 -15.97
C GLU A 95 7.64 -42.93 -16.72
N GLU A 96 8.93 -42.56 -16.63
CA GLU A 96 10.04 -43.34 -17.21
C GLU A 96 10.07 -44.74 -16.61
N LEU A 97 9.99 -44.85 -15.28
CA LEU A 97 9.95 -46.14 -14.60
C LEU A 97 8.74 -47.00 -15.01
N GLU A 98 7.55 -46.41 -15.13
CA GLU A 98 6.35 -47.12 -15.58
C GLU A 98 6.50 -47.64 -17.02
N GLN A 99 7.17 -46.88 -17.90
CA GLN A 99 7.49 -47.32 -19.26
C GLN A 99 8.50 -48.47 -19.27
N GLU A 100 9.58 -48.36 -18.48
CA GLU A 100 10.59 -49.42 -18.36
C GLU A 100 10.00 -50.72 -17.83
N VAL A 101 9.18 -50.64 -16.77
CA VAL A 101 8.49 -51.81 -16.20
C VAL A 101 7.55 -52.43 -17.23
N SER A 102 6.80 -51.62 -17.97
CA SER A 102 5.91 -52.10 -19.04
C SER A 102 6.69 -52.80 -20.16
N HIS A 103 7.84 -52.24 -20.55
CA HIS A 103 8.72 -52.84 -21.55
C HIS A 103 9.30 -54.17 -21.08
N VAL A 104 9.84 -54.23 -19.86
CA VAL A 104 10.33 -55.48 -19.27
C VAL A 104 9.23 -56.52 -19.16
N GLY A 105 8.01 -56.12 -18.78
CA GLY A 105 6.84 -57.02 -18.76
C GLY A 105 6.53 -57.62 -20.12
N GLN A 106 6.60 -56.83 -21.21
CA GLN A 106 6.39 -57.32 -22.58
C GLN A 106 7.53 -58.23 -23.06
N VAL A 107 8.79 -57.90 -22.75
CA VAL A 107 9.98 -58.68 -23.14
C VAL A 107 10.13 -59.97 -22.33
N ALA A 108 9.67 -59.99 -21.08
CA ALA A 108 9.66 -61.17 -20.22
C ALA A 108 8.45 -62.10 -20.47
N LEU A 109 7.37 -61.59 -21.07
CA LEU A 109 6.18 -62.36 -21.45
C LEU A 109 5.87 -62.38 -22.98
N PRO A 110 6.80 -62.66 -23.92
CA PRO A 110 6.44 -62.83 -25.32
C PRO A 110 5.98 -64.27 -25.66
N GLY A 111 5.94 -65.18 -24.69
CA GLY A 111 5.97 -66.63 -24.95
C GLY A 111 4.79 -67.49 -24.50
N THR A 112 3.71 -66.93 -23.94
CA THR A 112 2.56 -67.75 -23.43
C THR A 112 1.27 -67.54 -24.21
N ALA A 113 1.36 -67.36 -25.53
CA ALA A 113 0.19 -67.25 -26.41
C ALA A 113 0.26 -68.12 -27.68
N ALA A 114 1.15 -69.13 -27.73
CA ALA A 114 1.32 -69.98 -28.91
C ALA A 114 1.31 -71.50 -28.65
N ALA A 115 0.83 -71.96 -27.48
CA ALA A 115 0.82 -73.40 -27.17
C ALA A 115 -0.50 -73.87 -26.53
N THR A 116 -1.62 -73.66 -27.21
CA THR A 116 -2.82 -74.49 -27.03
C THR A 116 -3.79 -74.19 -28.16
N PHE A 117 -3.62 -74.81 -29.31
CA PHE A 117 -4.68 -75.17 -30.26
C PHE A 117 -4.01 -75.91 -31.42
N LEU A 118 -3.88 -77.23 -31.29
CA LEU A 118 -3.88 -78.25 -32.36
C LEU A 118 -3.36 -79.57 -31.74
N GLY A 119 -4.25 -80.55 -31.61
CA GLY A 119 -3.98 -81.88 -31.07
C GLY A 119 -5.20 -82.45 -30.35
#